data_AF-A0A8J6N9W4-F1
#
_entry.id   AF-A0A8J6N9W4-F1
#
_cell.length_a   1.000
_cell.length_b   1.000
_cell.length_c   1.000
_cell.angle_alpha   90.00
_cell.angle_beta   90.00
_cell.angle_gamma   90.00
#
_symmetry.space_group_name_H-M   'P 1'
#
loop_
_entity.id
_entity.type
_entity.pdbx_description
1 polymer ?
#
loop_
_entity_poly.entity_id
_entity_poly.type
_entity_poly.pdbx_seq_one_letter_code
_entity_poly.pdbx_strand_id
1 'polypeptide(L)' 'MKLLVLLVGMVLILEGLPYVVAPEAMREWLKKISTLPNEHVRIIGSVAMGLGFLICWVAQKTSVFGG' A
#
# COMPACT_ATOMS: atom_id res chain seq x y z
N MET A 1 3.05 -7.02 20.33
CA MET A 1 3.80 -7.87 19.37
C MET A 1 2.87 -8.65 18.43
N LYS A 2 1.83 -9.34 18.91
CA LYS A 2 0.86 -10.07 18.05
C LYS A 2 0.21 -9.21 16.96
N LEU A 3 -0.20 -7.98 17.29
CA LEU A 3 -0.84 -7.06 16.33
C LEU A 3 0.08 -6.63 15.18
N LEU A 4 1.38 -6.45 15.44
CA LEU A 4 2.35 -6.09 14.40
C LEU A 4 2.52 -7.24 13.40
N VAL A 5 2.62 -8.48 13.89
CA VAL A 5 2.73 -9.68 13.04
C VAL A 5 1.45 -9.87 12.20
N LEU A 6 0.27 -9.64 12.80
CA LEU A 6 -1.00 -9.71 12.08
C LEU A 6 -1.10 -8.62 11.00
N LEU A 7 -0.71 -7.39 11.33
CA LEU A 7 -0.72 -6.27 10.37
C LEU A 7 0.21 -6.55 9.19
N VAL A 8 1.43 -7.03 9.44
CA VAL A 8 2.36 -7.45 8.37
C VAL A 8 1.75 -8.58 7.54
N GLY A 9 1.12 -9.57 8.17
CA GLY A 9 0.42 -10.65 7.47
C GLY A 9 -0.73 -10.16 6.58
N MET A 10 -1.55 -9.22 7.08
CA MET A 10 -2.64 -8.63 6.30
C MET A 10 -2.12 -7.82 5.11
N VAL A 11 -1.05 -7.04 5.29
CA VAL A 11 -0.41 -6.29 4.19
C VAL A 11 0.11 -7.25 3.13
N LEU A 12 0.76 -8.35 3.50
CA LEU A 12 1.22 -9.36 2.55
C LEU A 12 0.08 -10.04 1.78
N ILE A 13 -1.05 -10.33 2.44
CA ILE A 13 -2.24 -10.89 1.77
C ILE A 13 -2.80 -9.88 0.77
N LEU A 14 -2.95 -8.62 1.18
CA LEU A 14 -3.46 -7.54 0.32
C LEU A 14 -2.55 -7.28 -0.88
N GLU A 15 -1.25 -7.19 -0.65
CA GLU A 15 -0.25 -7.01 -1.71
C GLU A 15 -0.20 -8.23 -2.64
N GLY A 16 -0.37 -9.45 -2.12
CA GLY A 16 -0.36 -10.69 -2.90
C GLY A 16 -1.64 -10.93 -3.72
N LEU A 17 -2.77 -10.39 -3.29
CA LEU A 17 -4.08 -10.67 -3.88
C LEU A 17 -4.20 -10.27 -5.37
N PRO A 18 -3.75 -9.09 -5.82
CA PRO A 18 -3.72 -8.73 -7.23
C PRO A 18 -2.94 -9.73 -8.10
N TYR A 19 -1.82 -10.27 -7.58
CA TYR A 19 -1.01 -11.24 -8.29
C TYR A 19 -1.70 -12.59 -8.45
N VAL A 20 -2.60 -12.96 -7.52
CA VAL A 20 -3.34 -14.23 -7.58
C VAL A 20 -4.62 -14.10 -8.41
N VAL A 21 -5.36 -13.00 -8.23
CA VAL A 21 -6.68 -12.81 -8.85
C VAL A 21 -6.58 -12.33 -10.29
N ALA A 22 -5.62 -11.45 -10.60
CA ALA A 22 -5.48 -10.85 -11.93
C ALA A 22 -4.00 -10.63 -12.32
N PRO A 23 -3.23 -11.72 -12.53
CA PRO A 23 -1.79 -11.63 -12.81
C PRO A 23 -1.48 -10.88 -14.12
N GLU A 24 -2.33 -10.97 -15.14
CA GLU A 24 -2.15 -10.30 -16.43
C GLU A 24 -2.26 -8.78 -16.28
N ALA A 25 -3.30 -8.32 -15.58
CA ALA A 25 -3.51 -6.90 -15.30
C ALA A 25 -2.36 -6.33 -14.47
N MET A 26 -1.89 -7.06 -13.45
CA MET A 26 -0.76 -6.64 -12.63
C MET A 26 0.54 -6.52 -13.43
N ARG A 27 0.81 -7.49 -14.33
CA ARG A 27 1.98 -7.44 -15.23
C ARG A 27 1.92 -6.26 -16.20
N GLU A 28 0.75 -5.96 -16.76
CA GLU A 28 0.58 -4.80 -17.65
C GLU A 28 0.78 -3.47 -16.90
N TRP A 29 0.24 -3.37 -15.68
CA TRP A 29 0.46 -2.23 -14.78
C TRP A 29 1.93 -2.03 -14.46
N LEU A 30 2.65 -3.09 -14.09
CA LEU A 30 4.08 -3.03 -13.82
C LEU A 30 4.88 -2.58 -15.04
N LYS A 31 4.55 -3.08 -16.25
CA LYS A 31 5.18 -2.62 -17.49
C LYS A 31 4.96 -1.12 -17.72
N LYS A 32 3.73 -0.61 -17.52
CA LYS A 32 3.43 0.82 -17.63
C LYS A 32 4.26 1.64 -16.63
N ILE A 33 4.35 1.18 -15.38
CA ILE A 33 5.16 1.85 -14.35
C ILE A 33 6.65 1.84 -14.72
N SER A 34 7.17 0.72 -15.25
CA SER A 34 8.57 0.63 -15.69
C SER A 34 8.90 1.55 -16.87
N THR A 35 7.91 1.96 -17.66
CA THR A 35 8.09 2.94 -18.73
C THR A 35 8.01 4.39 -18.26
N LEU A 36 7.55 4.66 -17.04
CA LEU A 36 7.49 6.01 -16.49
C LEU A 36 8.89 6.49 -16.06
N PRO A 37 9.20 7.79 -16.23
CA PRO A 37 10.41 8.37 -15.68
C PRO A 37 10.46 8.21 -14.15
N ASN A 38 11.67 7.97 -13.61
CA ASN A 38 11.90 7.77 -12.18
C ASN A 38 11.30 8.89 -11.30
N GLU A 39 11.24 10.12 -11.81
CA GLU A 39 10.63 11.26 -11.11
C GLU A 39 9.13 11.06 -10.85
N HIS A 40 8.37 10.58 -11.85
CA HIS A 40 6.93 10.34 -11.70
C HIS A 40 6.67 9.21 -10.70
N VAL A 41 7.44 8.12 -10.77
CA VAL A 41 7.33 7.01 -9.82
C VAL A 41 7.62 7.47 -8.40
N ARG A 42 8.63 8.34 -8.21
CA ARG A 42 8.95 8.94 -6.91
C ARG A 42 7.83 9.83 -6.38
N ILE A 43 7.20 10.63 -7.24
CA ILE A 43 6.06 11.48 -6.84
C ILE A 43 4.88 10.59 -6.43
N ILE A 44 4.54 9.57 -7.23
CA ILE A 44 3.46 8.63 -6.93
C ILE A 44 3.71 7.94 -5.58
N GLY A 45 4.94 7.43 -5.37
CA GLY A 45 5.34 6.82 -4.10
C GLY A 45 5.26 7.80 -2.92
N SER A 46 5.71 9.04 -3.11
CA SER A 46 5.67 10.08 -2.06
C SER A 46 4.24 10.46 -1.67
N VAL A 47 3.35 10.58 -2.66
CA VAL A 47 1.93 10.84 -2.42
C VAL A 47 1.27 9.66 -1.72
N ALA A 48 1.53 8.43 -2.17
CA ALA A 48 1.00 7.23 -1.52
C ALA A 48 1.48 7.10 -0.07
N MET A 49 2.76 7.35 0.20
CA MET A 49 3.31 7.40 1.56
C MET A 49 2.69 8.51 2.40
N GLY A 50 2.53 9.71 1.84
CA GLY A 50 1.90 10.84 2.54
C GLY A 50 0.45 10.58 2.89
N LEU A 51 -0.33 10.01 1.96
CA LEU A 51 -1.71 9.60 2.21
C LEU A 51 -1.80 8.48 3.26
N GLY A 52 -0.96 7.45 3.16
CA GLY A 52 -0.90 6.38 4.15
C GLY A 52 -0.55 6.91 5.54
N PHE A 53 0.39 7.85 5.62
CA PHE A 53 0.74 8.54 6.87
C PHE A 53 -0.43 9.36 7.42
N LEU A 54 -1.14 10.12 6.58
CA LEU A 54 -2.32 10.88 6.98
C LEU A 54 -3.44 9.98 7.50
N ILE A 55 -3.69 8.84 6.84
CA ILE A 55 -4.68 7.84 7.28
C ILE A 55 -4.27 7.28 8.64
N CYS A 56 -3.02 6.87 8.82
CA CYS A 56 -2.50 6.40 10.12
C CYS A 56 -2.59 7.47 11.20
N TRP A 57 -2.33 8.73 10.84
CA TRP A 57 -2.42 9.86 11.77
C TRP A 57 -3.86 10.12 12.21
N VAL A 58 -4.81 10.16 11.27
CA VAL A 58 -6.24 10.32 11.55
C VAL A 58 -6.78 9.12 12.34
N ALA A 59 -6.38 7.90 11.98
CA ALA A 59 -6.78 6.67 12.66
C ALA A 59 -6.23 6.57 14.10
N GLN A 60 -5.04 7.13 14.37
CA GLN A 60 -4.54 7.26 15.74
C GLN A 60 -5.21 8.40 16.52
N LYS A 61 -5.48 9.53 15.85
CA LYS A 61 -6.15 10.71 16.45
C LYS A 61 -7.60 10.45 16.81
N THR A 62 -8.31 9.72 15.96
CA THR A 62 -9.68 9.31 16.21
C THR A 62 -9.58 8.04 17.03
N SER A 63 -9.89 8.10 18.32
CA SER A 63 -9.79 6.97 19.27
C SER A 63 -10.82 5.86 18.97
N VAL A 64 -10.96 5.45 17.70
CA VAL A 64 -11.89 4.38 17.26
C VAL A 64 -11.44 3.02 17.79
N PHE A 65 -10.17 2.88 18.17
CA PHE A 65 -9.60 1.69 18.81
C PHE A 65 -9.09 1.98 20.24
N GLY A 66 -9.70 2.95 20.94
CA GLY A 66 -9.54 3.13 22.38
C GLY A 66 -10.61 2.36 23.14
N GLY A 67 -10.38 1.06 23.35
CA GLY A 67 -11.11 0.18 24.26
C GLY A 67 -10.13 -0.75 24.95
#